data_AF-A0A382KIU4-F1
#
_entry.id   AF-A0A382KIU4-F1
#
_cell.length_a   1.000
_cell.length_b   1.000
_cell.length_c   1.000
_cell.angle_alpha   90.00
_cell.angle_beta   90.00
_cell.angle_gamma   90.00
#
_symmetry.space_group_name_H-M   'P 1'
#
loop_
_entity.id
_entity.type
_entity.pdbx_description
1 polymer ?
#
loop_
_entity_poly.entity_id
_entity_poly.type
_entity_poly.pdbx_seq_one_letter_code
_entity_poly.pdbx_strand_id
1 'polypeptide(L)'
;MTTQTTIEITEDVTDVSVTGDTITLDITDDVTTVQAYTLAIPISAPGTLNASNIITTPYNTITATDLDTALKQLADQDFRGDDTPSGDYIEQGDLWYESDTETLKIYREVSSNVYDWIPIAMSTGDSDTLDGGSY
;
A
#
# COMPACT_ATOMS: atom_id res chain seq x y z
N MET A 1 -12.91 28.99 -0.22
CA MET A 1 -11.83 29.41 0.68
C MET A 1 -11.68 28.31 1.73
N THR A 2 -10.68 27.45 1.60
CA THR A 2 -10.40 26.41 2.61
C THR A 2 -9.62 27.06 3.75
N THR A 3 -10.19 27.10 4.94
CA THR A 3 -9.50 27.56 6.15
C THR A 3 -8.33 26.63 6.45
N GLN A 4 -7.12 27.16 6.38
CA GLN A 4 -5.90 26.46 6.78
C GLN A 4 -5.74 26.59 8.30
N THR A 5 -5.51 25.48 8.98
CA THR A 5 -5.09 25.48 10.38
C THR A 5 -3.59 25.72 10.43
N THR A 6 -3.19 26.86 11.01
CA THR A 6 -1.79 27.19 11.29
C THR A 6 -1.49 26.85 12.74
N ILE A 7 -0.47 26.05 12.98
CA ILE A 7 0.09 25.85 14.32
C ILE A 7 1.27 26.80 14.46
N GLU A 8 1.17 27.72 15.41
CA GLU A 8 2.25 28.62 15.79
C GLU A 8 2.82 28.12 17.12
N ILE A 9 4.13 27.89 17.14
CA ILE A 9 4.87 27.53 18.36
C ILE A 9 5.72 28.75 18.69
N THR A 10 5.42 29.37 19.83
CA THR A 10 6.17 30.53 20.34
C THR A 10 6.83 30.12 21.64
N GLU A 11 8.15 30.26 21.70
CA GLU A 11 8.90 30.11 22.94
C GLU A 11 8.67 31.31 23.86
N ASP A 12 8.63 31.08 25.17
CA ASP A 12 8.57 32.14 26.17
C ASP A 12 9.95 32.29 26.82
N VAL A 13 10.65 33.38 26.53
CA VAL A 13 12.02 33.62 26.97
C VAL A 13 12.01 34.36 28.30
N THR A 14 12.63 33.77 29.32
CA THR A 14 12.81 34.41 30.62
C THR A 14 14.20 35.05 30.70
N ASP A 15 14.25 36.38 30.69
CA ASP A 15 15.49 37.13 30.92
C ASP A 15 15.80 37.26 32.42
N VAL A 16 17.01 36.87 32.81
CA VAL A 16 17.49 36.95 34.20
C VAL A 16 18.63 37.97 34.30
N SER A 17 18.44 39.02 35.10
CA SER A 17 19.52 39.96 35.45
C SER A 17 19.84 39.88 36.95
N VAL A 18 21.11 39.66 37.30
CA VAL A 18 21.56 39.55 38.70
C VAL A 18 22.74 40.49 38.95
N THR A 19 22.82 41.08 40.15
CA THR A 19 23.96 41.91 40.57
C THR A 19 24.32 41.63 42.03
N GLY A 20 25.58 41.29 42.30
CA GLY A 20 26.12 40.97 43.63
C GLY A 20 27.50 40.28 43.57
N ASP A 21 28.21 40.22 44.70
CA ASP A 21 29.62 39.75 44.77
C ASP A 21 29.79 38.23 44.69
N THR A 22 28.73 37.44 44.85
CA THR A 22 28.73 35.99 44.56
C THR A 22 27.34 35.55 44.11
N ILE A 23 27.24 35.00 42.90
CA ILE A 23 25.98 34.57 42.27
C ILE A 23 26.16 33.13 41.80
N THR A 24 25.22 32.25 42.17
CA THR A 24 25.10 30.90 41.59
C THR A 24 23.74 30.81 40.91
N LEU A 25 23.75 30.58 39.59
CA LEU A 25 22.56 30.45 38.76
C LEU A 25 22.54 29.04 38.17
N ASP A 26 21.43 28.33 38.37
CA ASP A 26 21.20 27.02 37.78
C ASP A 26 20.10 27.15 36.73
N ILE A 27 20.44 26.93 35.47
CA ILE A 27 19.52 26.96 34.32
C ILE A 27 19.42 25.54 33.83
N THR A 28 18.19 25.02 33.78
CA THR A 28 17.91 23.69 33.24
C THR A 28 16.99 23.83 32.04
N ASP A 29 17.33 23.19 30.93
CA ASP A 29 16.49 23.19 29.73
C ASP A 29 15.18 22.44 29.98
N ASP A 30 14.07 22.99 29.47
CA ASP A 30 12.79 22.28 29.38
C ASP A 30 12.50 21.96 27.90
N VAL A 31 12.63 20.69 27.55
CA VAL A 31 12.46 20.23 26.16
C VAL A 31 10.98 19.90 25.93
N THR A 32 10.28 20.78 25.22
CA THR A 32 8.92 20.49 24.77
C THR A 32 8.95 19.61 23.51
N THR A 33 8.55 18.35 23.65
CA THR A 33 8.40 17.43 22.50
C THR A 33 6.98 17.54 21.94
N VAL A 34 6.85 18.04 20.71
CA VAL A 34 5.55 18.11 20.01
C VAL A 34 5.40 16.90 19.10
N GLN A 35 4.38 16.07 19.34
CA GLN A 35 4.01 14.96 18.47
C GLN A 35 2.62 15.21 17.88
N ALA A 36 2.52 15.18 16.56
CA ALA A 36 1.26 15.31 15.84
C ALA A 36 0.93 13.99 15.14
N TYR A 37 -0.14 13.33 15.57
CA TYR A 37 -0.55 12.02 15.04
C TYR A 37 -1.57 12.09 13.91
N THR A 38 -2.14 13.28 13.65
CA THR A 38 -3.26 13.49 12.71
C THR A 38 -3.16 14.76 11.87
N LEU A 39 -2.04 15.50 11.94
CA LEU A 39 -1.79 16.51 10.93
C LEU A 39 -1.54 15.75 9.62
N ALA A 40 -2.46 15.90 8.66
CA ALA A 40 -2.20 15.54 7.28
C ALA A 40 -1.07 16.46 6.78
N ILE A 41 0.18 16.16 7.15
CA ILE A 41 1.36 16.79 6.58
C ILE A 41 1.40 16.26 5.14
N PRO A 42 1.14 17.11 4.14
CA PRO A 42 1.08 16.66 2.77
C PRO A 42 2.48 16.32 2.32
N ILE A 43 2.84 15.05 2.37
CA ILE A 43 4.09 14.55 1.80
C ILE A 43 3.88 14.22 0.32
N SER A 44 3.70 15.30 -0.47
CA SER A 44 4.03 15.49 -1.90
C SER A 44 3.42 16.78 -2.45
N ALA A 45 2.19 17.14 -2.05
CA ALA A 45 1.49 18.39 -2.41
C ALA A 45 0.36 18.73 -1.42
N PRO A 46 0.11 20.03 -1.10
CA PRO A 46 -0.92 20.45 -0.14
C PRO A 46 -2.28 19.78 -0.36
N GLY A 47 -2.80 19.10 0.67
CA GLY A 47 -4.11 18.45 0.62
C GLY A 47 -4.14 17.07 -0.06
N THR A 48 -2.98 16.47 -0.39
CA THR A 48 -2.90 15.13 -0.98
C THR A 48 -2.17 14.15 -0.05
N LEU A 49 -2.67 12.91 0.01
CA LEU A 49 -2.07 11.78 0.73
C LEU A 49 -1.80 10.68 -0.29
N ASN A 50 -0.53 10.32 -0.51
CA ASN A 50 -0.18 9.20 -1.39
C ASN A 50 -0.42 7.88 -0.66
N ALA A 51 -0.89 6.87 -1.40
CA ALA A 51 -1.09 5.53 -0.85
C ALA A 51 0.21 4.90 -0.31
N SER A 52 1.37 5.25 -0.88
CA SER A 52 2.69 4.81 -0.38
C SER A 52 3.01 5.28 1.04
N ASN A 53 2.28 6.29 1.53
CA ASN A 53 2.48 6.90 2.84
C ASN A 53 1.44 6.42 3.88
N ILE A 54 0.49 5.57 3.45
CA ILE A 54 -0.51 4.99 4.34
C ILE A 54 0.00 3.62 4.77
N ILE A 55 0.31 3.48 6.06
CA ILE A 55 0.85 2.25 6.63
C ILE A 55 -0.27 1.20 6.71
N THR A 56 0.03 -0.02 6.27
CA THR A 56 -0.83 -1.19 6.38
C THR A 56 -0.18 -2.27 7.24
N THR A 57 -0.98 -3.10 7.90
CA THR A 57 -0.48 -4.33 8.55
C THR A 57 -0.63 -5.48 7.55
N PRO A 58 0.43 -6.25 7.27
CA PRO A 58 0.35 -7.43 6.42
C PRO A 58 -0.72 -8.43 6.88
N TYR A 59 -1.37 -9.10 5.93
CA TYR A 59 -2.38 -10.11 6.19
C TYR A 59 -2.43 -11.17 5.09
N ASN A 60 -2.31 -12.44 5.47
CA ASN A 60 -2.35 -13.59 4.57
C ASN A 60 -1.32 -13.47 3.42
N THR A 61 -1.78 -13.42 2.17
CA THR A 61 -0.93 -13.28 0.97
C THR A 61 -0.46 -11.84 0.74
N ILE A 62 -1.07 -10.85 1.38
CA ILE A 62 -0.68 -9.45 1.26
C ILE A 62 0.43 -9.17 2.29
N THR A 63 1.66 -9.06 1.81
CA THR A 63 2.87 -8.83 2.63
C THR A 63 3.24 -7.36 2.75
N ALA A 64 2.61 -6.49 1.97
CA ALA A 64 2.88 -5.06 1.93
C ALA A 64 2.61 -4.32 3.26
N THR A 65 3.49 -3.38 3.58
CA THR A 65 3.38 -2.48 4.75
C THR A 65 2.89 -1.08 4.39
N ASP A 66 2.60 -0.83 3.12
CA ASP A 66 2.01 0.41 2.61
C ASP A 66 0.83 0.10 1.67
N LEU A 67 -0.12 1.03 1.60
CA LEU A 67 -1.36 0.84 0.84
C LEU A 67 -1.13 0.71 -0.67
N ASP A 68 -0.15 1.41 -1.23
CA ASP A 68 0.12 1.38 -2.67
C ASP A 68 0.59 -0.01 -3.11
N THR A 69 1.55 -0.59 -2.39
CA THR A 69 2.04 -1.95 -2.64
C THR A 69 0.97 -2.99 -2.32
N ALA A 70 0.16 -2.78 -1.27
CA ALA A 70 -0.93 -3.70 -0.92
C ALA A 70 -1.99 -3.79 -2.02
N LEU A 71 -2.35 -2.66 -2.64
CA LEU A 71 -3.30 -2.64 -3.75
C LEU A 71 -2.76 -3.32 -5.00
N LYS A 72 -1.46 -3.21 -5.28
CA LYS A 72 -0.82 -3.95 -6.38
C LYS A 72 -0.85 -5.45 -6.13
N GLN A 73 -0.44 -5.90 -4.93
CA GLN A 73 -0.52 -7.32 -4.55
C GLN A 73 -1.95 -7.88 -4.62
N LEU A 74 -2.98 -7.07 -4.34
CA LEU A 74 -4.38 -7.48 -4.49
C LEU A 74 -4.82 -7.53 -5.96
N ALA A 75 -4.36 -6.58 -6.78
CA ALA A 75 -4.65 -6.56 -8.21
C ALA A 75 -3.98 -7.71 -8.95
N ASP A 76 -2.79 -8.13 -8.50
CA ASP A 76 -1.98 -9.18 -9.09
C ASP A 76 -2.46 -10.60 -8.72
N GLN A 77 -3.72 -10.77 -8.27
CA GLN A 77 -4.32 -12.09 -7.99
C GLN A 77 -5.38 -12.53 -9.01
N ASP A 78 -5.98 -11.58 -9.73
CA ASP A 78 -7.08 -11.83 -10.68
C ASP A 78 -6.88 -11.00 -11.96
N PHE A 79 -6.41 -11.67 -13.01
CA PHE A 79 -6.09 -11.04 -14.28
C PHE A 79 -7.26 -11.15 -15.25
N ARG A 80 -7.49 -10.09 -16.04
CA ARG A 80 -8.48 -10.05 -17.13
C ARG A 80 -7.94 -9.26 -18.31
N GLY A 81 -8.05 -9.81 -19.51
CA GLY A 81 -7.65 -9.12 -20.74
C GLY A 81 -7.23 -10.08 -21.85
N ASP A 82 -6.97 -9.54 -23.04
CA ASP A 82 -6.61 -10.34 -24.22
C ASP A 82 -5.14 -10.78 -24.19
N ASP A 83 -4.27 -9.94 -23.62
CA ASP A 83 -2.83 -10.22 -23.55
C ASP A 83 -2.49 -11.12 -22.36
N THR A 84 -1.57 -12.07 -22.59
CA THR A 84 -1.05 -12.94 -21.54
C THR A 84 -0.35 -12.12 -20.46
N PRO A 85 -0.76 -12.24 -19.17
CA PRO A 85 -0.06 -11.59 -18.07
C PRO A 85 1.40 -12.02 -18.04
N SER A 86 2.29 -11.05 -17.81
CA SER A 86 3.73 -11.29 -17.68
C SER A 86 4.35 -10.37 -16.63
N GLY A 87 5.30 -10.89 -15.86
CA GLY A 87 6.02 -10.13 -14.83
C GLY A 87 6.35 -10.98 -13.61
N ASP A 88 7.15 -10.39 -12.70
CA ASP A 88 7.61 -11.05 -11.47
C ASP A 88 6.53 -11.14 -10.38
N TYR A 89 5.36 -10.53 -10.60
CA TYR A 89 4.21 -10.53 -9.70
C TYR A 89 3.27 -11.72 -9.92
N ILE A 90 3.53 -12.56 -10.94
CA ILE A 90 2.72 -13.74 -11.23
C ILE A 90 3.17 -14.90 -10.35
N GLU A 91 2.22 -15.46 -9.62
CA GLU A 91 2.42 -16.55 -8.68
C GLU A 91 1.63 -17.79 -9.08
N GLN A 92 2.09 -18.95 -8.61
CA GLN A 92 1.37 -20.21 -8.85
C GLN A 92 -0.02 -20.15 -8.21
N GLY A 93 -1.04 -20.45 -9.00
CA GLY A 93 -2.44 -20.43 -8.58
C GLY A 93 -3.22 -19.22 -9.08
N ASP A 94 -2.53 -18.21 -9.62
CA ASP A 94 -3.18 -17.03 -10.20
C ASP A 94 -4.14 -17.42 -11.31
N LEU A 95 -5.23 -16.67 -11.40
CA LEU A 95 -6.26 -16.85 -12.41
C LEU A 95 -6.20 -15.73 -13.44
N TRP A 96 -6.39 -16.11 -14.70
CA TRP A 96 -6.51 -15.17 -15.80
C TRP A 96 -7.69 -15.55 -16.69
N TYR A 97 -8.62 -14.61 -16.86
CA TYR A 97 -9.62 -14.69 -17.92
C TYR A 97 -9.10 -14.02 -19.19
N GLU A 98 -8.78 -14.84 -20.20
CA GLU A 98 -8.39 -14.40 -21.55
C GLU A 98 -9.65 -14.00 -22.31
N SER A 99 -9.83 -12.69 -22.57
CA SER A 99 -11.09 -12.19 -23.14
C SER A 99 -11.25 -12.42 -24.64
N ASP A 100 -10.16 -12.57 -25.41
CA ASP A 100 -10.24 -12.86 -26.85
C ASP A 100 -10.74 -14.29 -27.13
N THR A 101 -10.30 -15.26 -26.31
CA THR A 101 -10.67 -16.68 -26.43
C THR A 101 -11.76 -17.10 -25.44
N GLU A 102 -12.23 -16.18 -24.60
CA GLU A 102 -13.20 -16.41 -23.52
C GLU A 102 -12.83 -17.60 -22.62
N THR A 103 -11.56 -17.72 -22.27
CA THR A 103 -10.99 -18.88 -21.57
C THR A 103 -10.42 -18.49 -20.21
N LEU A 104 -10.83 -19.19 -19.15
CA LEU A 104 -10.24 -19.09 -17.83
C LEU A 104 -9.01 -20.02 -17.72
N LYS A 105 -7.88 -19.45 -17.31
CA LYS A 105 -6.59 -20.10 -17.17
C LYS A 105 -6.08 -19.99 -15.73
N ILE A 106 -5.25 -20.96 -15.33
CA ILE A 106 -4.50 -20.96 -14.06
C ILE A 106 -3.00 -20.98 -14.35
N TYR A 107 -2.22 -20.17 -13.65
CA TYR A 107 -0.76 -20.25 -13.72
C TYR A 107 -0.25 -21.38 -12.82
N ARG A 108 0.41 -22.39 -13.40
CA ARG A 108 0.90 -23.54 -12.63
C ARG A 108 2.14 -24.17 -13.25
N GLU A 109 2.84 -24.95 -12.43
CA GLU A 109 3.94 -25.79 -12.87
C GLU A 109 3.43 -26.88 -13.83
N VAL A 110 4.00 -26.96 -15.03
CA VAL A 110 3.68 -27.96 -16.06
C VAL A 110 4.77 -29.02 -16.23
N SER A 111 6.00 -28.68 -15.82
CA SER A 111 7.13 -29.61 -15.67
C SER A 111 8.13 -29.00 -14.68
N SER A 112 9.14 -29.76 -14.25
CA SER A 112 10.05 -29.30 -13.17
C SER A 112 10.62 -27.90 -13.42
N ASN A 113 10.22 -26.94 -12.58
CA ASN A 113 10.55 -25.51 -12.64
C ASN A 113 10.12 -24.79 -13.93
N VAL A 114 9.11 -25.31 -14.63
CA VAL A 114 8.51 -24.67 -15.82
C VAL A 114 7.05 -24.39 -15.50
N TYR A 115 6.69 -23.12 -15.58
CA TYR A 115 5.36 -22.61 -15.26
C TYR A 115 4.73 -22.00 -16.50
N ASP A 116 3.43 -22.21 -16.65
CA ASP A 116 2.68 -21.70 -17.80
C ASP A 116 1.20 -21.47 -17.43
N TRP A 117 0.51 -20.69 -18.25
CA TRP A 117 -0.92 -20.43 -18.15
C TRP A 117 -1.71 -21.56 -18.80
N ILE A 118 -2.42 -22.34 -17.97
CA ILE A 118 -3.12 -23.54 -18.42
C ILE A 118 -4.62 -23.32 -18.41
N PRO A 119 -5.34 -23.57 -19.53
CA PRO A 119 -6.79 -23.44 -19.56
C PRO A 119 -7.46 -24.48 -18.64
N ILE A 120 -8.40 -24.01 -17.84
CA ILE A 120 -9.20 -24.84 -16.92
C ILE A 120 -10.70 -24.76 -17.23
N ALA A 121 -11.13 -23.72 -17.93
CA ALA A 121 -12.49 -23.55 -18.38
C ALA A 121 -12.49 -22.74 -19.68
N MET A 122 -13.25 -23.17 -20.69
CA MET A 122 -13.35 -22.48 -21.98
C MET A 122 -14.81 -22.30 -22.36
N SER A 123 -15.18 -21.12 -22.82
CA SER A 123 -16.48 -20.92 -23.47
C SER A 123 -16.35 -21.24 -24.96
N THR A 124 -17.27 -22.02 -25.51
CA THR A 124 -17.44 -22.12 -26.97
C THR A 124 -18.92 -22.05 -27.30
N GLY A 125 -19.36 -21.01 -28.04
CA GLY A 125 -20.77 -20.83 -28.38
C GLY A 125 -21.63 -20.50 -27.16
N ASP A 126 -22.78 -21.17 -26.99
CA ASP A 126 -23.75 -20.97 -25.89
C ASP A 126 -23.37 -21.74 -24.60
N SER A 127 -22.08 -21.86 -24.30
CA SER A 127 -21.59 -22.67 -23.17
C SER A 127 -21.77 -21.94 -21.83
N ASP A 128 -23.02 -21.76 -21.40
CA ASP A 128 -23.37 -21.09 -20.13
C ASP A 128 -22.93 -21.87 -18.88
N THR A 129 -22.62 -23.17 -19.03
CA THR A 129 -22.24 -24.05 -17.91
C THR A 129 -21.18 -25.06 -18.34
N LEU A 130 -20.06 -25.06 -17.63
CA LEU A 130 -19.03 -26.10 -17.73
C LEU A 130 -19.29 -27.14 -16.64
N ASP A 131 -19.80 -28.30 -17.03
CA ASP A 131 -19.93 -29.44 -16.13
C ASP A 131 -18.56 -30.12 -15.98
N GLY A 132 -18.02 -30.08 -14.77
CA GLY A 132 -16.76 -30.75 -14.38
C GLY A 132 -16.85 -32.29 -14.36
N GLY A 133 -17.99 -32.84 -14.80
CA GLY A 133 -18.26 -34.26 -14.92
C GLY A 133 -18.97 -34.81 -13.69
N SER A 134 -20.05 -35.55 -13.91
CA SER A 134 -20.60 -36.45 -12.90
C SER A 134 -19.61 -37.59 -12.64
N TYR A 135 -19.07 -37.65 -11.43
CA TYR A 135 -18.31 -38.79 -10.90
C TYR A 135 -19.24 -39.90 -10.40
#